data_AF-X1JSB6-F1
#
_entry.id   AF-X1JSB6-F1
#
_cell.length_a   1.000
_cell.length_b   1.000
_cell.length_c   1.000
_cell.angle_alpha   90.00
_cell.angle_beta   90.00
_cell.angle_gamma   90.00
#
_symmetry.space_group_name_H-M   'P 1'
#
loop_
_entity.id
_entity.type
_entity.pdbx_description
1 polymer ?
#
loop_
_entity_poly.entity_id
_entity_poly.type
_entity_poly.pdbx_seq_one_letter_code
_entity_poly.pdbx_strand_id
1 'polypeptide(L)'
;EPIGTIPHALILLAGDTLEATRMFHEVIEPRVRRVALIDTLADEKFEALRVAEGLGKDLFGVRLDTPPSRRGDFLKLLEEVRWELNLRGFKKVKLLVSGGIDEKKIRELREVVDSFGVGTWISNAPVIDFSLDIVEIEGKPFSKKGKRSGKKQLWQCSSCGTRL
;
A
#
# COMPACT_ATOMS: atom_id res chain seq x y z
N GLU A 1 15.72 -3.54 5.53
CA GLU A 1 16.11 -3.08 4.17
C GLU A 1 14.95 -2.30 3.56
N PRO A 2 15.20 -1.22 2.80
CA PRO A 2 14.16 -0.50 2.08
C PRO A 2 13.54 -1.39 0.99
N ILE A 3 12.26 -1.17 0.67
CA ILE A 3 11.50 -1.93 -0.33
C ILE A 3 11.01 -0.97 -1.41
N GLY A 4 11.05 -1.39 -2.67
CA GLY A 4 10.53 -0.63 -3.81
C GLY A 4 10.28 -1.52 -5.03
N THR A 5 9.57 -0.98 -6.01
CA THR A 5 9.34 -1.60 -7.33
C THR A 5 9.68 -0.60 -8.43
N ILE A 6 9.61 -1.03 -9.68
CA ILE A 6 9.86 -0.19 -10.85
C ILE A 6 8.94 1.06 -10.83
N PRO A 7 9.46 2.28 -11.07
CA PRO A 7 8.65 3.49 -11.21
C PRO A 7 8.16 3.70 -12.67
N HIS A 8 7.10 4.51 -12.86
CA HIS A 8 6.65 4.92 -14.20
C HIS A 8 7.77 5.53 -15.04
N ALA A 9 8.70 6.27 -14.42
CA ALA A 9 9.82 6.89 -15.10
C ALA A 9 10.70 5.89 -15.87
N LEU A 10 10.94 4.69 -15.33
CA LEU A 10 11.73 3.67 -16.03
C LEU A 10 11.00 3.18 -17.28
N ILE A 11 9.70 2.95 -17.16
CA ILE A 11 8.86 2.49 -18.29
C ILE A 11 8.80 3.56 -19.38
N LEU A 12 8.67 4.84 -19.00
CA LEU A 12 8.67 5.95 -19.95
C LEU A 12 10.02 6.09 -20.67
N LEU A 13 11.14 5.88 -19.98
CA LEU A 13 12.47 5.92 -20.59
C LEU A 13 12.72 4.73 -21.52
N ALA A 14 12.25 3.53 -21.16
CA ALA A 14 12.33 2.34 -22.00
C ALA A 14 11.31 2.35 -23.16
N GLY A 15 10.23 3.13 -23.02
CA GLY A 15 9.12 3.19 -23.97
C GLY A 15 8.17 1.99 -23.91
N ASP A 16 8.41 1.02 -23.02
CA ASP A 16 7.68 -0.24 -22.95
C ASP A 16 7.76 -0.88 -21.55
N THR A 17 6.63 -1.38 -21.04
CA THR A 17 6.56 -1.98 -19.69
C THR A 17 7.31 -3.31 -19.58
N LEU A 18 7.15 -4.19 -20.58
CA LEU A 18 7.80 -5.50 -20.58
C LEU A 18 9.32 -5.32 -20.68
N GLU A 19 9.78 -4.46 -21.58
CA GLU A 19 11.19 -4.15 -21.75
C GLU A 19 11.81 -3.54 -20.49
N ALA A 20 11.15 -2.54 -19.88
CA ALA A 20 11.59 -1.97 -18.61
C ALA A 20 11.70 -3.03 -17.50
N THR A 21 10.75 -3.97 -17.47
CA THR A 21 10.75 -5.06 -16.47
C THR A 21 11.86 -6.08 -16.74
N ARG A 22 12.21 -6.35 -18.00
CA ARG A 22 13.37 -7.18 -18.38
C ARG A 22 14.68 -6.50 -18.01
N MET A 23 14.86 -5.23 -18.34
CA MET A 23 16.03 -4.44 -17.92
C MET A 23 16.21 -4.48 -16.39
N PHE A 24 15.12 -4.30 -15.63
CA PHE A 24 15.15 -4.42 -14.18
C PHE A 24 15.53 -5.84 -13.72
N HIS A 25 15.01 -6.87 -14.38
CA HIS A 25 15.31 -8.26 -14.07
C HIS A 25 16.79 -8.60 -14.30
N GLU A 26 17.42 -8.04 -15.33
CA GLU A 26 18.82 -8.28 -15.67
C GLU A 26 19.80 -7.60 -14.70
N VAL A 27 19.49 -6.37 -14.27
CA VAL A 27 20.44 -5.53 -13.52
C VAL A 27 20.34 -5.73 -12.01
N ILE A 28 19.12 -5.92 -11.48
CA ILE A 28 18.88 -5.92 -10.03
C ILE A 28 19.10 -7.31 -9.44
N GLU A 29 19.53 -7.42 -8.19
CA GLU A 29 19.85 -8.71 -7.57
C GLU A 29 18.62 -9.63 -7.46
N PRO A 30 18.75 -10.96 -7.66
CA PRO A 30 17.63 -11.91 -7.64
C PRO A 30 16.76 -11.89 -6.38
N ARG A 31 17.30 -11.43 -5.24
CA ARG A 31 16.58 -11.31 -3.97
C ARG A 31 15.43 -10.28 -4.01
N VAL A 32 15.51 -9.30 -4.91
CA VAL A 32 14.47 -8.28 -5.08
C VAL A 32 13.36 -8.86 -5.96
N ARG A 33 12.11 -8.82 -5.49
CA ARG A 33 10.98 -9.38 -6.25
C ARG A 33 10.71 -8.56 -7.51
N ARG A 34 10.49 -9.24 -8.64
CA ARG A 34 10.14 -8.60 -9.91
C ARG A 34 8.65 -8.27 -9.93
N VAL A 35 8.34 -6.99 -9.74
CA VAL A 35 6.98 -6.46 -9.81
C VAL A 35 6.89 -5.48 -10.97
N ALA A 36 6.09 -5.82 -11.99
CA ALA A 36 5.86 -4.95 -13.14
C ALA A 36 4.81 -3.88 -12.79
N LEU A 37 5.01 -2.63 -13.20
CA LEU A 37 4.03 -1.54 -13.06
C LEU A 37 3.26 -1.40 -14.37
N ILE A 38 1.98 -1.78 -14.38
CA ILE A 38 1.28 -2.11 -15.63
C ILE A 38 0.36 -1.01 -16.18
N ASP A 39 0.16 0.08 -15.43
CA ASP A 39 -0.76 1.18 -15.77
C ASP A 39 -0.08 2.41 -16.39
N THR A 40 1.13 2.25 -16.95
CA THR A 40 1.87 3.40 -17.52
C THR A 40 1.38 3.82 -18.91
N LEU A 41 1.20 2.86 -19.83
CA LEU A 41 0.94 3.13 -21.25
C LEU A 41 -0.32 2.43 -21.78
N ALA A 42 -0.53 1.18 -21.35
CA ALA A 42 -1.62 0.33 -21.83
C ALA A 42 -2.65 0.07 -20.73
N ASP A 43 -3.77 -0.52 -21.14
CA ASP A 43 -4.79 -1.03 -20.22
C ASP A 43 -4.23 -2.19 -19.39
N GLU A 44 -4.50 -2.15 -18.09
CA GLU A 44 -3.90 -3.01 -17.08
C GLU A 44 -4.18 -4.49 -17.35
N LYS A 45 -5.35 -4.82 -17.90
CA LYS A 45 -5.67 -6.22 -18.21
C LYS A 45 -4.73 -6.78 -19.26
N PHE A 46 -4.57 -6.08 -20.37
CA PHE A 46 -3.74 -6.57 -21.47
C PHE A 46 -2.26 -6.52 -21.10
N GLU A 47 -1.84 -5.47 -20.40
CA GLU A 47 -0.43 -5.34 -20.00
C GLU A 47 -0.06 -6.39 -18.94
N ALA A 48 -0.96 -6.73 -18.02
CA ALA A 48 -0.75 -7.81 -17.05
C ALA A 48 -0.45 -9.16 -17.73
N LEU A 49 -1.19 -9.49 -18.80
CA LEU A 49 -0.96 -10.71 -19.57
C LEU A 49 0.38 -10.68 -20.28
N ARG A 50 0.67 -9.56 -20.94
CA ARG A 50 1.90 -9.36 -21.71
C ARG A 50 3.16 -9.50 -20.84
N VAL A 51 3.16 -8.91 -19.64
CA VAL A 51 4.30 -9.05 -18.71
C VAL A 51 4.38 -10.45 -18.10
N ALA A 52 3.23 -11.09 -17.84
CA ALA A 52 3.19 -12.46 -17.31
C ALA A 52 3.72 -13.48 -18.33
N GLU A 53 3.37 -13.34 -19.59
CA GLU A 53 3.91 -14.16 -20.69
C GLU A 53 5.40 -13.86 -20.92
N GLY A 54 5.79 -12.59 -20.86
CA GLY A 54 7.15 -12.15 -21.17
C GLY A 54 8.21 -12.47 -20.11
N LEU A 55 7.84 -12.54 -18.83
CA LEU A 55 8.73 -12.92 -17.71
C LEU A 55 8.47 -14.33 -17.15
N GLY A 56 7.29 -14.90 -17.40
CA GLY A 56 6.93 -16.23 -16.94
C GLY A 56 7.10 -16.43 -15.43
N LYS A 57 7.93 -17.42 -15.06
CA LYS A 57 8.18 -17.81 -13.67
C LYS A 57 8.92 -16.74 -12.85
N ASP A 58 9.61 -15.82 -13.53
CA ASP A 58 10.44 -14.80 -12.88
C ASP A 58 9.61 -13.59 -12.45
N LEU A 59 8.36 -13.47 -12.91
CA LEU A 59 7.42 -12.45 -12.46
C LEU A 59 6.83 -12.80 -11.10
N PHE A 60 7.10 -11.98 -10.09
CA PHE A 60 6.47 -12.14 -8.77
C PHE A 60 5.04 -11.58 -8.76
N GLY A 61 4.81 -10.42 -9.39
CA GLY A 61 3.52 -9.77 -9.37
C GLY A 61 3.42 -8.58 -10.31
N VAL A 62 2.22 -8.00 -10.37
CA VAL A 62 1.94 -6.75 -11.06
C VAL A 62 1.45 -5.72 -10.07
N ARG A 63 1.86 -4.46 -10.26
CA ARG A 63 1.41 -3.31 -9.48
C ARG A 63 0.51 -2.44 -10.33
N LEU A 64 -0.65 -2.10 -9.78
CA LEU A 64 -1.60 -1.17 -10.36
C LEU A 64 -1.60 0.13 -9.53
N ASP A 65 -1.17 1.23 -10.15
CA ASP A 65 -1.27 2.59 -9.62
C ASP A 65 -2.31 3.44 -10.37
N THR A 66 -3.30 2.77 -10.99
CA THR A 66 -4.27 3.31 -11.95
C THR A 66 -4.72 4.74 -11.60
N PRO A 67 -4.50 5.74 -12.47
CA PRO A 67 -4.85 7.13 -12.20
C PRO A 67 -6.34 7.31 -11.87
N PRO A 68 -6.73 8.29 -11.03
CA PRO A 68 -8.15 8.53 -10.69
C PRO A 68 -9.07 8.72 -11.89
N SER A 69 -8.56 9.29 -12.99
CA SER A 69 -9.30 9.49 -14.25
C SER A 69 -9.51 8.21 -15.07
N ARG A 70 -8.93 7.08 -14.64
CA ARG A 70 -9.08 5.73 -15.24
C ARG A 70 -9.59 4.71 -14.23
N ARG A 71 -9.60 5.06 -12.95
CA ARG A 71 -10.06 4.22 -11.84
C ARG A 71 -11.57 4.33 -11.65
N GLY A 72 -12.34 3.88 -12.66
CA GLY A 72 -13.80 3.87 -12.63
C GLY A 72 -14.36 2.98 -11.51
N ASP A 73 -14.33 1.67 -11.72
CA ASP A 73 -14.56 0.67 -10.67
C ASP A 73 -13.27 -0.14 -10.49
N PHE A 74 -12.53 0.17 -9.42
CA PHE A 74 -11.22 -0.42 -9.21
C PHE A 74 -11.29 -1.89 -8.80
N LEU A 75 -12.33 -2.28 -8.05
CA LEU A 75 -12.55 -3.67 -7.67
C LEU A 75 -12.82 -4.51 -8.92
N LYS A 76 -13.70 -4.03 -9.82
CA LYS A 76 -13.99 -4.72 -11.09
C LYS A 76 -12.78 -4.84 -11.99
N LEU A 77 -11.95 -3.80 -12.07
CA LEU A 77 -10.69 -3.85 -12.82
C LEU A 77 -9.74 -4.93 -12.25
N LEU A 78 -9.59 -4.99 -10.93
CA LEU A 78 -8.75 -5.98 -10.26
C LEU A 78 -9.29 -7.41 -10.44
N GLU A 79 -10.61 -7.59 -10.36
CA GLU A 79 -11.27 -8.87 -10.65
C GLU A 79 -11.04 -9.30 -12.11
N GLU A 80 -11.14 -8.37 -13.07
CA GLU A 80 -10.88 -8.63 -14.49
C GLU A 80 -9.43 -9.06 -14.74
N VAL A 81 -8.46 -8.32 -14.20
CA VAL A 81 -7.03 -8.67 -14.28
C VAL A 81 -6.77 -10.04 -13.63
N ARG A 82 -7.34 -10.27 -12.45
CA ARG A 82 -7.20 -11.55 -11.74
C ARG A 82 -7.76 -12.72 -12.54
N TRP A 83 -8.94 -12.52 -13.14
CA TRP A 83 -9.62 -13.51 -13.97
C TRP A 83 -8.77 -13.88 -15.19
N GLU A 84 -8.32 -12.88 -15.96
CA GLU A 84 -7.56 -13.11 -17.19
C GLU A 84 -6.21 -13.80 -16.94
N LEU A 85 -5.51 -13.42 -15.87
CA LEU A 85 -4.29 -14.08 -15.43
C LEU A 85 -4.57 -15.53 -15.00
N ASN A 86 -5.64 -15.76 -14.25
CA ASN A 86 -6.00 -17.11 -13.78
C ASN A 86 -6.33 -18.05 -14.93
N LEU A 87 -7.11 -17.56 -15.90
CA LEU A 87 -7.53 -18.32 -17.08
C LEU A 87 -6.34 -18.81 -17.90
N ARG A 88 -5.27 -18.00 -17.98
CA ARG A 88 -4.02 -18.33 -18.70
C ARG A 88 -2.97 -19.03 -17.84
N GLY A 89 -3.32 -19.46 -16.62
CA GLY A 89 -2.43 -20.23 -15.74
C GLY A 89 -1.48 -19.41 -14.85
N PHE A 90 -1.56 -18.08 -14.88
CA PHE A 90 -0.72 -17.17 -14.08
C PHE A 90 -1.28 -16.93 -12.66
N LYS A 91 -1.82 -17.98 -12.02
CA LYS A 91 -2.45 -17.90 -10.68
C LYS A 91 -1.50 -17.45 -9.57
N LYS A 92 -0.18 -17.62 -9.79
CA LYS A 92 0.85 -17.27 -8.80
C LYS A 92 1.27 -15.79 -8.85
N VAL A 93 0.99 -15.10 -9.95
CA VAL A 93 1.33 -13.67 -10.12
C VAL A 93 0.48 -12.87 -9.13
N LYS A 94 1.15 -12.12 -8.25
CA LYS A 94 0.52 -11.33 -7.19
C LYS A 94 -0.05 -10.01 -7.70
N LEU A 95 -1.17 -9.57 -7.14
CA LEU A 95 -1.72 -8.24 -7.39
C LEU A 95 -1.34 -7.28 -6.27
N LEU A 96 -0.63 -6.22 -6.63
CA LEU A 96 -0.24 -5.14 -5.73
C LEU A 96 -0.95 -3.88 -6.17
N VAL A 97 -1.45 -3.08 -5.22
CA VAL A 97 -2.12 -1.81 -5.55
C VAL A 97 -1.52 -0.66 -4.76
N SER A 98 -1.49 0.51 -5.38
CA SER A 98 -1.07 1.76 -4.74
C SER A 98 -1.94 2.95 -5.20
N GLY A 99 -1.61 4.13 -4.69
CA GLY A 99 -2.27 5.37 -5.08
C GLY A 99 -3.59 5.57 -4.33
N GLY A 100 -3.60 6.49 -3.36
CA GLY A 100 -4.83 6.88 -2.66
C GLY A 100 -5.55 5.73 -1.94
N ILE A 101 -4.81 4.75 -1.41
CA ILE A 101 -5.34 3.62 -0.65
C ILE A 101 -5.59 4.04 0.81
N ASP A 102 -6.83 3.89 1.26
CA ASP A 102 -7.27 4.16 2.63
C ASP A 102 -7.80 2.89 3.30
N GLU A 103 -8.24 2.99 4.56
CA GLU A 103 -8.80 1.85 5.29
C GLU A 103 -10.04 1.24 4.64
N LYS A 104 -10.85 2.05 3.93
CA LYS A 104 -12.08 1.59 3.28
C LYS A 104 -11.75 0.77 2.04
N LYS A 105 -10.86 1.28 1.20
CA LYS A 105 -10.34 0.58 0.02
C LYS A 105 -9.62 -0.71 0.39
N ILE A 106 -8.85 -0.72 1.49
CA ILE A 106 -8.23 -1.97 1.95
C ILE A 106 -9.31 -3.01 2.26
N ARG A 107 -10.36 -2.64 3.00
CA ARG A 107 -11.46 -3.58 3.32
C ARG A 107 -12.20 -4.07 2.08
N GLU A 108 -12.41 -3.19 1.11
CA GLU A 108 -13.07 -3.50 -0.16
C GLU A 108 -12.24 -4.44 -1.04
N LEU A 109 -10.93 -4.21 -1.14
CA LEU A 109 -10.07 -4.85 -2.13
C LEU A 109 -9.31 -6.08 -1.61
N ARG A 110 -9.26 -6.30 -0.29
CA ARG A 110 -8.43 -7.34 0.36
C ARG A 110 -8.70 -8.78 -0.10
N GLU A 111 -9.87 -9.06 -0.65
CA GLU A 111 -10.22 -10.41 -1.11
C GLU A 111 -9.59 -10.73 -2.47
N VAL A 112 -9.16 -9.72 -3.22
CA VAL A 112 -8.58 -9.87 -4.58
C VAL A 112 -7.10 -9.43 -4.64
N VAL A 113 -6.70 -8.50 -3.77
CA VAL A 113 -5.37 -7.90 -3.74
C VAL A 113 -4.46 -8.59 -2.73
N ASP A 114 -3.21 -8.84 -3.12
CA ASP A 114 -2.20 -9.49 -2.27
C ASP A 114 -1.37 -8.50 -1.43
N SER A 115 -1.23 -7.24 -1.88
CA SER A 115 -0.41 -6.24 -1.16
C SER A 115 -0.86 -4.80 -1.46
N PHE A 116 -0.72 -3.92 -0.46
CA PHE A 116 -1.09 -2.51 -0.54
C PHE A 116 0.12 -1.59 -0.32
N GLY A 117 0.32 -0.64 -1.22
CA GLY A 117 1.20 0.51 -1.04
C GLY A 117 0.41 1.70 -0.49
N VAL A 118 0.62 2.06 0.77
CA VAL A 118 -0.09 3.15 1.45
C VAL A 118 0.89 4.29 1.75
N GLY A 119 0.67 5.44 1.10
CA GLY A 119 1.47 6.65 1.30
C GLY A 119 0.74 7.68 2.16
N THR A 120 0.09 8.64 1.51
CA THR A 120 -0.51 9.84 2.11
C THR A 120 -1.38 9.58 3.34
N TRP A 121 -2.15 8.50 3.35
CA TRP A 121 -3.04 8.17 4.48
C TRP A 121 -2.31 7.83 5.78
N ILE A 122 -1.04 7.39 5.70
CA ILE A 122 -0.19 7.16 6.86
C ILE A 122 0.72 8.37 7.09
N SER A 123 1.45 8.80 6.05
CA SER A 123 2.48 9.83 6.21
C SER A 123 1.92 11.22 6.50
N ASN A 124 0.68 11.49 6.08
CA ASN A 124 -0.04 12.74 6.32
C ASN A 124 -1.26 12.51 7.23
N ALA A 125 -1.17 11.53 8.14
CA ALA A 125 -2.20 11.31 9.14
C ALA A 125 -2.40 12.58 9.99
N PRO A 126 -3.64 12.92 10.39
CA PRO A 126 -3.90 14.05 11.28
C PRO A 126 -3.05 13.93 12.55
N VAL A 127 -2.43 15.04 12.94
CA VAL A 127 -1.65 15.09 14.18
C VAL A 127 -2.59 14.99 15.39
N ILE A 128 -2.18 14.23 16.40
CA ILE A 128 -2.85 14.27 17.71
C ILE A 128 -2.35 15.51 18.43
N ASP A 129 -3.25 16.44 18.72
CA ASP A 129 -2.95 17.69 19.41
C ASP A 129 -2.72 17.44 20.92
N PHE A 130 -1.52 16.97 21.25
CA PHE A 130 -1.10 16.79 22.63
C PHE A 130 -0.76 18.14 23.28
N SER A 131 -1.24 18.32 24.50
CA SER A 131 -0.90 19.47 25.34
C SER A 131 -0.13 19.01 26.57
N LEU A 132 0.80 19.86 27.00
CA LEU A 132 1.49 19.73 28.27
C LEU A 132 0.93 20.79 29.21
N ASP A 133 0.44 20.35 30.37
CA ASP A 133 -0.12 21.22 31.39
C ASP A 133 0.43 20.82 32.76
N ILE A 134 0.74 21.81 33.60
CA ILE A 134 1.00 21.57 35.02
C ILE A 134 -0.31 21.08 35.67
N VAL A 135 -0.23 19.94 36.35
CA VAL A 135 -1.36 19.38 37.12
C VAL A 135 -1.10 19.33 38.62
N GLU A 136 0.13 19.56 39.06
CA GLU A 136 0.54 19.51 40.46
C GLU A 136 1.73 20.45 40.69
N ILE A 137 1.71 21.23 41.77
CA ILE A 137 2.81 22.11 42.19
C ILE A 137 3.16 21.73 43.62
N GLU A 138 4.42 21.33 43.85
CA GLU A 138 4.91 20.95 45.18
C GLU A 138 4.02 19.91 45.91
N GLY A 139 3.52 18.92 45.16
CA GLY A 139 2.63 17.88 45.69
C GLY A 139 1.17 18.31 45.89
N LYS A 140 0.82 19.58 45.62
CA LYS A 140 -0.56 20.09 45.73
C LYS A 140 -1.26 20.03 44.37
N PRO A 141 -2.42 19.34 44.24
CA PRO A 141 -3.19 19.31 42.99
C PRO A 141 -3.63 20.71 42.56
N PHE A 142 -3.06 21.22 41.46
CA PHE A 142 -3.38 22.55 40.93
C PHE A 142 -3.18 22.58 39.41
N SER A 143 -4.20 23.01 38.66
CA SER A 143 -4.16 23.06 37.19
C SER A 143 -5.01 24.21 36.65
N LYS A 144 -4.78 24.58 35.39
CA LYS A 144 -5.61 25.58 34.68
C LYS A 144 -7.02 25.05 34.38
N LYS A 145 -7.93 25.98 34.03
CA LYS A 145 -9.31 25.66 33.60
C LYS A 145 -9.31 24.67 32.42
N GLY A 146 -10.19 23.67 32.49
CA GLY A 146 -10.33 22.63 31.47
C GLY A 146 -9.35 21.46 31.60
N LYS A 147 -8.51 21.44 32.65
CA LYS A 147 -7.60 20.34 32.97
C LYS A 147 -7.93 19.78 34.35
N ARG A 148 -7.77 18.46 34.52
CA ARG A 148 -7.95 17.78 35.81
C ARG A 148 -6.62 17.84 36.56
N SER A 149 -6.60 18.36 37.79
CA SER A 149 -5.39 18.45 38.62
C SER A 149 -4.97 17.10 39.22
N GLY A 150 -3.83 17.08 39.91
CA GLY A 150 -3.24 15.95 40.62
C GLY A 150 -2.49 14.98 39.72
N LYS A 151 -1.50 14.29 40.27
CA LYS A 151 -0.91 13.09 39.68
C LYS A 151 -1.98 12.00 39.50
N LYS A 152 -1.93 11.28 38.37
CA LYS A 152 -2.91 10.24 38.02
C LYS A 152 -2.20 9.00 37.48
N GLN A 153 -2.86 7.85 37.58
CA GLN A 153 -2.47 6.61 36.95
C GLN A 153 -3.65 6.09 36.12
N LEU A 154 -3.36 5.51 34.96
CA LEU A 154 -4.33 4.83 34.13
C LEU A 154 -4.18 3.33 34.38
N TRP A 155 -5.20 2.68 34.91
CA TRP A 155 -5.16 1.25 35.16
C TRP A 155 -5.77 0.51 33.97
N GLN A 156 -5.05 -0.46 33.42
CA GLN A 156 -5.53 -1.29 32.32
C GLN A 156 -5.52 -2.76 32.73
N CYS A 157 -6.66 -3.44 32.58
CA CYS A 157 -6.76 -4.87 32.82
C CYS A 157 -5.95 -5.63 31.76
N SER A 158 -5.01 -6.49 32.19
CA SER A 158 -4.15 -7.25 31.27
C SER A 158 -4.89 -8.35 30.49
N SER A 159 -6.03 -8.83 31.00
CA SER A 159 -6.79 -9.89 30.34
C SER A 159 -7.72 -9.39 29.24
N CYS A 160 -8.40 -8.25 29.46
CA CYS A 160 -9.43 -7.74 28.53
C CYS A 160 -9.14 -6.33 27.97
N GLY A 161 -8.11 -5.65 28.46
CA GLY A 161 -7.72 -4.32 27.97
C GLY A 161 -8.62 -3.16 28.43
N THR A 162 -9.65 -3.41 29.23
CA THR A 162 -10.51 -2.36 29.82
C THR A 162 -9.68 -1.41 30.69
N ARG A 163 -9.95 -0.10 30.58
CA ARG A 163 -9.24 0.98 31.28
C ARG A 163 -10.14 1.62 32.33
N LEU A 164 -9.60 1.87 33.52
CA LEU A 164 -10.23 2.60 34.64
C LEU A 164 -9.51 3.94 34.85
#